data_AF-A0A6I4Z0K1-F1
#
_entry.id   AF-A0A6I4Z0K1-F1
#
_cell.length_a   1.000
_cell.length_b   1.000
_cell.length_c   1.000
_cell.angle_alpha   90.00
_cell.angle_beta   90.00
_cell.angle_gamma   90.00
#
_symmetry.space_group_name_H-M   'P 1'
#
loop_
_entity.id
_entity.type
_entity.pdbx_description
1 polymer ?
#
loop_
_entity_poly.entity_id
_entity_poly.type
_entity_poly.pdbx_seq_one_letter_code
_entity_poly.pdbx_strand_id
1 'polypeptide(L)' 'MAKSFISSFGVKPKDLATFLGLKSASAIYRWKRVPAQRVIAVEALTGIPREQLRPDLYPPRRPTRRNHPTPTQQQKETRV' A
#
# COMPACT_ATOMS: atom_id res chain seq x y z
N MET A 1 -7.36 -0.75 -26.70
CA MET A 1 -6.17 -1.13 -25.90
C MET A 1 -6.37 -0.69 -24.46
N ALA A 2 -6.55 -1.60 -23.50
CA ALA A 2 -6.62 -1.22 -22.08
C ALA A 2 -5.25 -0.70 -21.64
N LYS A 3 -5.15 0.58 -21.26
CA LYS A 3 -3.94 1.15 -20.67
C LYS A 3 -3.72 0.44 -19.34
N SER A 4 -2.75 -0.48 -19.34
CA SER A 4 -2.44 -1.27 -18.17
C SER A 4 -1.78 -0.37 -17.13
N PHE A 5 -2.41 -0.19 -15.97
CA PHE A 5 -1.92 0.63 -14.85
C PHE A 5 -0.45 0.30 -14.50
N ILE A 6 -0.06 -0.96 -14.67
CA ILE A 6 1.25 -1.48 -14.32
C ILE A 6 2.35 -1.12 -15.30
N SER A 7 2.00 -0.77 -16.55
CA SER A 7 2.98 -0.33 -17.53
C SER A 7 3.65 0.98 -17.14
N SER A 8 3.00 1.80 -16.31
CA SER A 8 3.57 3.07 -15.84
C SER A 8 4.67 2.90 -14.79
N PHE A 9 4.85 1.68 -14.26
CA PHE A 9 5.72 1.39 -13.12
C PHE A 9 6.95 0.56 -13.48
N GLY A 10 7.23 0.38 -14.78
CA GLY A 10 8.44 -0.31 -15.27
C GLY A 10 8.49 -1.81 -15.01
N VAL A 11 7.46 -2.40 -14.40
CA VAL A 11 7.36 -3.83 -14.10
C VAL A 11 6.51 -4.56 -15.13
N LYS A 12 6.90 -5.79 -15.48
CA LYS A 12 6.12 -6.62 -16.41
C LYS A 12 4.90 -7.22 -15.69
N PRO A 13 3.70 -7.21 -16.29
CA PRO A 13 2.50 -7.80 -15.68
C PRO A 13 2.64 -9.28 -15.35
N LYS A 14 3.46 -10.02 -16.11
CA LYS A 14 3.74 -11.44 -15.85
C LYS A 14 4.48 -11.65 -14.54
N ASP A 15 5.50 -10.84 -14.27
CA ASP A 15 6.31 -10.94 -13.05
C ASP A 15 5.47 -10.60 -11.82
N LEU A 16 4.62 -9.58 -11.95
CA LEU A 16 3.66 -9.23 -10.90
C LEU A 16 2.61 -10.33 -10.68
N ALA A 17 2.15 -11.02 -11.74
CA ALA A 17 1.22 -12.13 -11.60
C ALA A 17 1.84 -13.29 -10.83
N THR A 18 3.07 -13.67 -11.18
CA THR A 18 3.83 -14.72 -10.51
C THR A 18 4.06 -14.38 -9.03
N PHE A 19 4.47 -13.15 -8.73
CA PHE A 19 4.70 -12.70 -7.35
C PHE A 19 3.42 -12.73 -6.50
N LEU A 20 2.27 -12.42 -7.10
CA LEU A 20 0.97 -12.42 -6.42
C LEU A 20 0.26 -13.79 -6.43
N GLY A 21 0.91 -14.85 -6.94
CA GLY A 21 0.33 -16.19 -7.04
C GLY A 21 -0.87 -16.26 -7.99
N LEU A 22 -0.93 -15.38 -9.00
CA LEU A 22 -2.01 -15.37 -9.98
C LEU A 22 -1.66 -16.26 -11.16
N LYS A 23 -2.65 -17.08 -11.57
CA LYS A 23 -2.53 -17.99 -12.70
C LYS A 23 -2.26 -17.29 -14.04
N SER A 24 -2.63 -16.01 -14.18
CA SER A 24 -2.44 -15.25 -15.41
C SER A 24 -2.37 -13.75 -15.17
N ALA A 25 -1.59 -13.05 -16.01
CA ALA A 25 -1.56 -11.59 -16.12
C ALA A 25 -2.93 -11.00 -16.52
N SER A 26 -3.85 -11.79 -17.08
CA SER A 26 -5.23 -11.36 -17.36
C SER A 26 -5.96 -10.83 -16.12
N ALA A 27 -5.70 -11.40 -14.94
CA ALA A 27 -6.28 -10.92 -13.69
C ALA A 27 -5.87 -9.48 -13.37
N ILE A 28 -4.64 -9.14 -13.74
CA ILE A 28 -4.03 -7.83 -13.52
C ILE A 28 -4.58 -6.79 -14.51
N TYR A 29 -4.76 -7.16 -15.78
CA TYR A 29 -5.36 -6.27 -16.78
C TYR A 29 -6.79 -5.86 -16.44
N ARG A 30 -7.49 -6.66 -15.63
CA ARG A 30 -8.85 -6.34 -15.15
C ARG A 30 -8.86 -5.32 -14.01
N TRP A 31 -7.72 -5.02 -13.41
CA TRP A 31 -7.65 -4.04 -12.34
C TRP A 31 -7.75 -2.63 -12.91
N LYS A 32 -8.86 -1.97 -12.60
CA LYS A 32 -8.93 -0.51 -12.69
C LYS A 32 -7.96 0.15 -11.70
N ARG A 33 -7.68 -0.54 -10.59
CA ARG A 33 -6.79 -0.08 -9.49
C ARG A 33 -6.28 -1.27 -8.67
N VAL A 34 -5.15 -1.09 -7.97
CA VAL A 34 -4.59 -2.12 -7.06
C VAL A 34 -5.58 -2.45 -5.93
N PRO A 35 -5.96 -3.73 -5.75
CA PRO A 35 -6.76 -4.19 -4.63
C PRO A 35 -6.05 -3.92 -3.30
N ALA A 36 -6.79 -3.48 -2.28
CA ALA A 36 -6.24 -3.07 -0.97
C ALA A 36 -5.34 -4.16 -0.36
N GLN A 37 -5.81 -5.40 -0.39
CA GLN A 37 -5.13 -6.56 0.17
C GLN A 37 -3.81 -6.92 -0.56
N ARG A 38 -3.60 -6.39 -1.77
CA ARG A 38 -2.40 -6.66 -2.58
C ARG A 38 -1.44 -5.47 -2.63
N VAL A 39 -1.82 -4.31 -2.09
CA VAL A 39 -1.00 -3.09 -2.11
C VAL A 39 0.39 -3.36 -1.52
N ILE A 40 0.46 -4.07 -0.39
CA ILE A 40 1.73 -4.40 0.26
C ILE A 40 2.65 -5.22 -0.65
N ALA A 41 2.10 -6.21 -1.34
CA ALA A 41 2.86 -7.05 -2.25
C ALA A 41 3.29 -6.28 -3.52
N VAL A 42 2.43 -5.39 -4.03
CA VAL A 42 2.80 -4.50 -5.14
C VAL A 42 3.89 -3.53 -4.72
N GLU A 43 3.80 -2.92 -3.53
CA GLU A 43 4.83 -2.05 -2.96
C GLU A 43 6.18 -2.79 -2.83
N ALA A 44 6.18 -4.02 -2.31
CA ALA A 44 7.39 -4.81 -2.17
C ALA A 44 8.09 -5.12 -3.51
N LEU A 45 7.31 -5.38 -4.57
CA LEU A 45 7.87 -5.69 -5.89
C LEU A 45 8.27 -4.44 -6.69
N THR A 46 7.48 -3.38 -6.58
CA THR A 46 7.66 -2.16 -7.39
C THR A 46 8.48 -1.08 -6.70
N GLY A 47 8.63 -1.17 -5.37
CA GLY A 47 9.22 -0.11 -4.54
C GLY A 47 8.34 1.14 -4.42
N ILE A 48 7.12 1.11 -4.94
CA ILE A 48 6.25 2.29 -4.98
C ILE A 48 5.47 2.39 -3.67
N PRO A 49 5.49 3.55 -2.99
CA PRO A 49 4.76 3.75 -1.76
C PRO A 49 3.26 3.48 -1.93
N ARG A 50 2.66 2.86 -0.91
CA ARG A 50 1.21 2.58 -0.84
C ARG A 50 0.36 3.85 -1.02
N GLU A 51 0.88 5.01 -0.63
CA GLU A 51 0.24 6.32 -0.77
C GLU A 51 0.08 6.73 -2.25
N GLN A 52 1.01 6.31 -3.12
CA GLN A 52 0.94 6.56 -4.55
C GLN A 52 0.08 5.50 -5.27
N LEU A 53 0.13 4.25 -4.81
CA LEU A 53 -0.71 3.17 -5.37
C LEU A 53 -2.19 3.33 -5.02
N ARG A 54 -2.49 3.74 -3.78
CA ARG A 54 -3.83 3.89 -3.21
C ARG A 54 -3.92 5.13 -2.30
N PRO A 55 -3.88 6.36 -2.87
CA PRO A 55 -4.04 7.59 -2.09
C PRO A 55 -5.37 7.64 -1.32
N ASP A 56 -6.43 6.98 -1.81
CA ASP A 56 -7.73 6.91 -1.12
C ASP A 56 -7.71 6.10 0.16
N LEU A 57 -6.78 5.14 0.32
CA LEU A 57 -6.61 4.38 1.56
C LEU A 57 -5.47 4.92 2.41
N TYR A 58 -4.41 5.38 1.74
CA TYR A 58 -3.21 5.87 2.37
C TYR A 58 -3.01 7.32 1.93
N PRO A 59 -3.77 8.27 2.51
CA PRO A 59 -3.53 9.67 2.24
C PRO A 59 -2.09 10.00 2.66
N PRO A 60 -1.36 10.85 1.89
CA PRO A 60 -0.03 11.26 2.27
C PRO A 60 -0.11 11.83 3.68
N ARG A 61 0.76 11.35 4.58
CA ARG A 61 0.81 11.85 5.96
C ARG A 61 0.93 13.36 5.89
N ARG A 62 -0.17 14.08 6.15
CA ARG A 62 -0.05 15.48 6.52
C ARG A 62 0.89 15.49 7.72
N PRO A 63 1.93 16.34 7.73
CA PRO A 63 2.69 16.54 8.94
C PRO A 63 1.67 16.97 9.99
N THR A 64 1.31 16.05 10.87
CA THR A 64 0.52 16.39 12.03
C THR A 64 1.42 17.37 12.76
N ARG A 65 0.98 18.63 12.88
CA ARG A 65 1.49 19.56 13.88
C ARG A 65 1.25 18.88 15.21
N ARG A 66 2.17 18.00 15.63
CA ARG A 66 2.07 17.26 16.89
C ARG A 66 2.41 18.23 18.00
N ASN A 67 1.42 19.03 18.39
CA ASN A 67 1.31 19.58 19.74
C ASN A 67 0.33 18.71 20.55
N HIS A 68 0.40 17.37 20.39
CA HIS A 68 -0.37 16.46 21.22
C HIS A 68 0.55 15.96 22.33
N PRO A 69 0.51 16.53 23.55
CA PRO A 69 1.07 15.84 24.69
C PRO A 69 0.30 14.53 24.82
N THR A 70 0.99 13.41 24.64
CA THR A 70 0.46 12.09 24.98
C THR A 70 -0.03 12.16 26.43
N PRO A 71 -1.32 11.90 26.74
CA PRO A 71 -1.70 11.64 28.11
C PRO A 71 -1.13 10.26 28.46
N THR A 72 0.13 10.24 28.89
CA THR A 72 0.71 9.11 29.60
C THR A 72 0.10 9.10 30.99
N GLN A 73 -1.15 8.63 31.08
CA GLN A 73 -1.75 8.06 32.28
C GLN A 73 -2.04 6.61 31.87
N GLN A 74 -1.64 5.55 32.54
CA GLN A 74 -1.61 5.29 33.97
C GLN A 74 -0.96 3.90 34.05
N GLN A 75 0.02 3.70 34.95
CA GLN A 75 0.43 2.41 35.54
C GLN A 75 1.90 2.53 35.95
N LYS A 76 2.14 3.02 37.16
CA LYS A 76 3.24 2.73 38.10
C LYS A 76 3.06 3.69 39.29
N GLU A 77 3.35 3.19 40.49
CA GLU A 77 3.12 3.82 41.80
C GLU A 77 1.63 3.90 42.22
N THR A 78 1.16 3.38 43.35
CA THR A 78 1.86 3.06 44.61
C THR A 78 1.18 1.86 45.27
N ARG A 79 1.94 0.78 45.42
CA ARG A 79 1.68 -0.28 46.41
C ARG A 79 2.40 0.17 47.68
N VAL A 80 1.66 0.51 48.73
CA VAL A 80 2.11 0.43 50.14
C VAL A 80 0.91 0.14 51.02
#